data_AF-A0A6P5DDQ0-F1
#
_entry.id   AF-A0A6P5DDQ0-F1
#
_cell.length_a   1.000
_cell.length_b   1.000
_cell.length_c   1.000
_cell.angle_alpha   90.00
_cell.angle_beta   90.00
_cell.angle_gamma   90.00
#
_symmetry.space_group_name_H-M   'P 1'
#
loop_
_entity.id
_entity.type
_entity.pdbx_description
1 polymer ?
#
loop_
_entity_poly.entity_id
_entity_poly.type
_entity_poly.pdbx_seq_one_letter_code
_entity_poly.pdbx_strand_id
1 'polypeptide(L)'
;MAEVHVIGQIMGATGFSESSLFCKWGVHTGAAWKLLSGVREGQTQVDTPQIGDMAYWSHPIDLHFATKGLQGWPRLHLQVWSQDSFGRCQLAGYGFCHVPSSPGTHQLDCPTWRPLGSWREQLARAFVGGGPQLLHGDAIYSGADRYRLHTTSGGTVHLELSLLLRHFDRYGVEC
;
A
#
# COMPACT_ATOMS: atom_id res chain seq x y z
N MET A 1 -10.44 8.65 -24.57
CA MET A 1 -10.06 8.92 -23.17
C MET A 1 -8.62 8.51 -23.01
N ALA A 2 -7.85 9.20 -22.17
CA ALA A 2 -6.49 8.78 -21.88
C ALA A 2 -6.54 7.53 -21.00
N GLU A 3 -5.64 6.58 -21.19
CA GLU A 3 -5.64 5.30 -20.49
C GLU A 3 -4.28 5.02 -19.85
N VAL A 4 -4.31 4.41 -18.66
CA VAL A 4 -3.13 4.02 -17.89
C VAL A 4 -3.26 2.55 -17.55
N HIS A 5 -2.28 1.75 -17.96
CA HIS A 5 -2.09 0.40 -17.43
C HIS A 5 -0.98 0.43 -16.39
N VAL A 6 -1.27 -0.13 -15.22
CA VAL A 6 -0.33 -0.32 -14.12
C VAL A 6 -0.19 -1.82 -13.93
N ILE A 7 0.96 -2.36 -14.35
CA ILE A 7 1.25 -3.79 -14.31
C ILE A 7 2.51 -3.96 -13.47
N GLY A 8 2.56 -4.91 -12.55
CA GLY A 8 3.73 -5.10 -11.72
C GLY A 8 3.46 -6.03 -10.57
N GLN A 9 4.15 -5.79 -9.46
CA GLN A 9 4.07 -6.63 -8.28
C GLN A 9 4.43 -5.88 -6.99
N ILE A 10 3.83 -6.33 -5.89
CA ILE A 10 4.32 -6.04 -4.55
C ILE A 10 5.39 -7.09 -4.26
N MET A 11 6.66 -6.68 -4.32
CA MET A 11 7.80 -7.58 -4.14
C MET A 11 7.81 -8.19 -2.74
N GLY A 12 7.67 -7.33 -1.73
CA GLY A 12 7.85 -7.73 -0.35
C GLY A 12 8.04 -6.55 0.59
N ALA A 13 8.51 -6.84 1.80
CA ALA A 13 8.73 -5.85 2.84
C ALA A 13 9.99 -6.13 3.66
N THR A 14 10.66 -5.07 4.12
CA THR A 14 11.87 -5.14 4.97
C THR A 14 11.77 -4.19 6.16
N GLY A 15 12.60 -4.41 7.18
CA GLY A 15 12.73 -3.49 8.32
C GLY A 15 11.56 -3.49 9.31
N PHE A 16 10.74 -4.54 9.30
CA PHE A 16 9.69 -4.76 10.29
C PHE A 16 10.24 -5.56 11.47
N SER A 17 9.80 -5.22 12.69
CA SER A 17 10.18 -5.95 13.91
C SER A 17 9.46 -7.30 14.06
N GLU A 18 8.31 -7.41 13.40
CA GLU A 18 7.44 -8.57 13.43
C GLU A 18 7.80 -9.58 12.34
N SER A 19 7.56 -10.86 12.60
CA SER A 19 7.66 -11.94 11.61
C SER A 19 6.28 -12.29 11.02
N SER A 20 6.27 -13.20 10.04
CA SER A 20 5.05 -13.74 9.43
C SER A 20 4.16 -12.64 8.84
N LEU A 21 4.67 -11.95 7.83
CA LEU A 21 4.07 -10.74 7.30
C LEU A 21 3.21 -11.03 6.06
N PHE A 22 2.09 -10.32 5.95
CA PHE A 22 1.31 -10.20 4.73
C PHE A 22 0.87 -8.75 4.51
N CYS A 23 0.49 -8.42 3.29
CA CYS A 23 0.03 -7.09 2.92
C CYS A 23 -1.39 -7.12 2.38
N LYS A 24 -2.22 -6.19 2.86
CA LYS A 24 -3.47 -5.79 2.20
C LYS A 24 -3.18 -4.53 1.41
N TRP A 25 -3.62 -4.49 0.17
CA TRP A 25 -3.38 -3.36 -0.71
C TRP A 25 -4.67 -2.89 -1.36
N GLY A 26 -4.68 -1.65 -1.81
CA GLY A 26 -5.74 -1.17 -2.68
C GLY A 26 -5.39 0.15 -3.33
N VAL A 27 -6.23 0.55 -4.28
CA VAL A 27 -5.99 1.73 -5.13
C VAL A 27 -7.11 2.73 -4.93
N HIS A 28 -6.73 3.95 -4.61
CA HIS A 28 -7.62 5.09 -4.55
C HIS A 28 -7.40 6.00 -5.76
N THR A 29 -8.48 6.41 -6.42
CA THR A 29 -8.46 7.31 -7.57
C THR A 29 -9.51 8.40 -7.42
N GLY A 30 -9.32 9.55 -8.07
CA GLY A 30 -10.32 10.62 -8.13
C GLY A 30 -11.51 10.30 -9.03
N ALA A 31 -12.54 11.14 -8.99
CA ALA A 31 -13.79 10.94 -9.73
C ALA A 31 -13.63 10.93 -11.27
N ALA A 32 -12.57 11.53 -11.81
CA ALA A 32 -12.27 11.53 -13.23
C ALA A 32 -11.74 10.19 -13.76
N TRP A 33 -11.36 9.27 -12.86
CA TRP A 33 -10.73 7.99 -13.16
C TRP A 33 -11.73 6.85 -13.05
N LYS A 34 -11.79 6.02 -14.09
CA LYS A 34 -12.62 4.81 -14.14
C LYS A 34 -11.71 3.59 -14.28
N LEU A 35 -11.91 2.60 -13.42
CA LEU A 35 -11.28 1.29 -13.61
C LEU A 35 -12.01 0.55 -14.73
N LEU A 36 -11.29 0.15 -15.76
CA LEU A 36 -11.80 -0.63 -16.88
C LEU A 36 -11.59 -2.13 -16.69
N SER A 37 -10.43 -2.52 -16.16
CA SER A 37 -10.05 -3.93 -15.89
C SER A 37 -9.10 -4.00 -14.70
N GLY A 38 -8.99 -5.19 -14.10
CA GLY A 38 -8.14 -5.46 -12.93
C GLY A 38 -8.90 -5.44 -11.60
N VAL A 39 -8.16 -5.61 -10.52
CA VAL A 39 -8.70 -5.70 -9.15
C VAL A 39 -8.27 -4.48 -8.35
N ARG A 40 -9.22 -3.77 -7.71
CA ARG A 40 -8.91 -2.51 -6.98
C ARG A 40 -8.21 -2.71 -5.65
N GLU A 41 -8.38 -3.88 -5.04
CA GLU A 41 -7.86 -4.20 -3.71
C GLU A 41 -7.63 -5.70 -3.58
N GLY A 42 -6.68 -6.08 -2.73
CA GLY A 42 -6.33 -7.48 -2.57
C GLY A 42 -5.50 -7.73 -1.32
N GLN A 43 -5.13 -8.99 -1.16
CA GLN A 43 -4.29 -9.45 -0.07
C GLN A 43 -3.24 -10.42 -0.58
N THR A 44 -2.03 -10.30 -0.08
CA THR A 44 -0.92 -11.23 -0.36
C THR A 44 -1.03 -12.49 0.50
N GLN A 45 -0.19 -13.47 0.17
CA GLN A 45 0.13 -14.56 1.08
C GLN A 45 0.92 -14.06 2.30
N VAL A 46 0.93 -14.87 3.35
CA VAL A 46 1.80 -14.70 4.51
C VAL A 46 3.16 -15.28 4.19
N ASP A 47 4.22 -14.51 4.43
CA ASP A 47 5.59 -15.00 4.34
C ASP A 47 6.29 -14.87 5.70
N THR A 48 7.03 -15.92 6.06
CA THR A 48 7.78 -15.97 7.32
C THR A 48 9.25 -16.14 6.99
N PRO A 49 10.02 -15.03 6.93
CA PRO A 49 11.43 -15.08 6.54
C PRO A 49 12.20 -16.04 7.45
N GLN A 50 12.80 -17.07 6.87
CA GLN A 50 13.69 -17.99 7.59
C GLN A 50 15.14 -17.50 7.56
N ILE A 51 15.50 -16.75 6.53
CA ILE A 51 16.85 -16.25 6.26
C ILE A 51 16.73 -14.82 5.73
N GLY A 52 17.41 -13.88 6.40
CA GLY A 52 17.36 -12.45 6.06
C GLY A 52 16.11 -11.74 6.57
N ASP A 53 16.05 -10.44 6.32
CA ASP A 53 15.04 -9.54 6.89
C ASP A 53 13.89 -9.21 5.92
N MET A 54 13.87 -9.83 4.73
CA MET A 54 12.88 -9.55 3.70
C MET A 54 11.78 -10.61 3.69
N ALA A 55 10.53 -10.15 3.83
CA ALA A 55 9.34 -10.95 3.54
C ALA A 55 8.98 -10.84 2.06
N TYR A 56 8.94 -11.96 1.35
CA TYR A 56 8.66 -12.00 -0.09
C TYR A 56 7.21 -12.37 -0.37
N TRP A 57 6.51 -11.53 -1.13
CA TRP A 57 5.13 -11.77 -1.53
C TRP A 57 4.98 -12.00 -3.03
N SER A 58 5.77 -11.30 -3.85
CA SER A 58 5.68 -11.36 -5.32
C SER A 58 4.24 -11.31 -5.84
N HIS A 59 3.42 -10.46 -5.21
CA HIS A 59 1.99 -10.43 -5.46
C HIS A 59 1.66 -9.56 -6.66
N PRO A 60 0.96 -10.06 -7.68
CA PRO A 60 0.76 -9.32 -8.92
C PRO A 60 -0.17 -8.12 -8.73
N ILE A 61 0.13 -7.05 -9.46
CA ILE A 61 -0.69 -5.86 -9.64
C ILE A 61 -1.00 -5.74 -11.13
N ASP A 62 -2.28 -5.69 -11.48
CA ASP A 62 -2.73 -5.41 -12.84
C ASP A 62 -4.00 -4.55 -12.76
N LEU A 63 -3.88 -3.32 -13.26
CA LEU A 63 -4.93 -2.31 -13.23
C LEU A 63 -4.96 -1.58 -14.57
N HIS A 64 -6.13 -1.44 -15.14
CA HIS A 64 -6.36 -0.63 -16.33
C HIS A 64 -7.35 0.47 -16.03
N PHE A 65 -6.90 1.72 -16.12
CA PHE A 65 -7.74 2.90 -15.92
C PHE A 65 -7.95 3.68 -17.22
N ALA A 66 -9.12 4.29 -17.33
CA ALA A 66 -9.37 5.40 -18.24
C ALA A 66 -9.63 6.67 -17.45
N THR A 67 -9.17 7.80 -17.98
CA THR A 67 -9.37 9.10 -17.36
C THR A 67 -9.87 10.16 -18.35
N LYS A 68 -10.66 11.08 -17.81
CA LYS A 68 -11.08 12.33 -18.47
C LYS A 68 -10.31 13.56 -17.97
N GLY A 69 -9.43 13.41 -16.99
CA GLY A 69 -8.62 14.51 -16.43
C GLY A 69 -7.57 14.02 -15.43
N LEU A 70 -6.52 14.81 -15.20
CA LEU A 70 -5.39 14.38 -14.37
C LEU A 70 -5.66 14.46 -12.86
N GLN A 71 -6.72 15.17 -12.45
CA GLN A 71 -7.06 15.34 -11.04
C GLN A 71 -7.35 13.99 -10.37
N GLY A 72 -6.77 13.76 -9.20
CA GLY A 72 -6.95 12.54 -8.42
C GLY A 72 -6.24 11.33 -9.03
N TRP A 73 -5.00 11.53 -9.50
CA TRP A 73 -4.12 10.48 -9.98
C TRP A 73 -4.10 9.25 -9.04
N PRO A 74 -4.01 8.02 -9.58
CA PRO A 74 -4.02 6.80 -8.78
C PRO A 74 -2.97 6.76 -7.66
N ARG A 75 -3.40 6.31 -6.48
CA ARG A 75 -2.56 6.13 -5.29
C ARG A 75 -2.78 4.73 -4.73
N LEU A 76 -1.68 4.04 -4.44
CA LEU A 76 -1.71 2.74 -3.76
C LEU A 76 -1.67 2.97 -2.25
N HIS A 77 -2.56 2.32 -1.51
CA HIS A 77 -2.40 2.12 -0.06
C HIS A 77 -1.98 0.69 0.22
N LEU A 78 -1.21 0.54 1.29
CA LEU A 78 -0.66 -0.71 1.75
C LEU A 78 -0.90 -0.78 3.25
N GLN A 79 -1.30 -1.95 3.72
CA GLN A 79 -1.43 -2.27 5.13
C GLN A 79 -0.65 -3.54 5.37
N VAL A 80 0.44 -3.46 6.12
CA VAL A 80 1.25 -4.61 6.48
C VAL A 80 0.73 -5.15 7.80
N TRP A 81 0.53 -6.46 7.83
CA TRP A 81 0.02 -7.21 8.98
C TRP A 81 0.98 -8.33 9.31
N SER A 82 1.11 -8.62 10.60
CA SER A 82 1.83 -9.80 11.12
C SER A 82 0.80 -10.80 11.64
N GLN A 83 1.00 -12.08 11.33
CA GLN A 83 0.20 -13.19 11.83
C GLN A 83 1.01 -13.99 12.86
N ASP A 84 0.49 -14.11 14.09
CA ASP A 84 1.13 -14.94 15.10
C ASP A 84 0.85 -16.44 14.91
N SER A 85 1.52 -17.30 15.69
CA SER A 85 1.36 -18.76 15.63
C SER A 85 -0.05 -19.25 16.01
N PHE A 86 -0.89 -18.39 16.60
CA PHE A 86 -2.29 -18.68 16.93
C PHE A 86 -3.25 -18.17 15.84
N GLY A 87 -2.72 -17.65 14.72
CA GLY A 87 -3.50 -17.13 13.60
C GLY A 87 -4.04 -15.71 13.81
N ARG A 88 -3.69 -15.04 14.91
CA ARG A 88 -4.14 -13.67 15.20
C ARG A 88 -3.34 -12.68 14.36
N CYS A 89 -4.05 -11.77 13.68
CA CYS A 89 -3.43 -10.75 12.83
C CYS A 89 -3.32 -9.42 13.57
N GLN A 90 -2.12 -8.84 13.57
CA GLN A 90 -1.83 -7.53 14.13
C GLN A 90 -1.30 -6.58 13.07
N LEU A 91 -1.74 -5.32 13.10
CA LEU A 91 -1.25 -4.30 12.19
C LEU A 91 0.22 -3.97 12.48
N ALA A 92 1.07 -4.19 11.48
CA ALA A 92 2.49 -3.81 11.52
C ALA A 92 2.70 -2.37 11.02
N GLY A 93 1.96 -1.93 10.00
CA GLY A 93 2.04 -0.55 9.50
C GLY A 93 1.11 -0.24 8.34
N TYR A 94 0.85 1.05 8.13
CA TYR A 94 0.18 1.62 6.97
C TYR A 94 1.19 2.35 6.09
N GLY A 95 1.06 2.22 4.78
CA GLY A 95 1.84 2.96 3.80
C GLY A 95 0.94 3.44 2.67
N PHE A 96 1.39 4.45 1.96
CA PHE A 96 0.84 4.79 0.66
C PHE A 96 1.93 5.30 -0.27
N CYS A 97 1.74 5.11 -1.57
CA CYS A 97 2.59 5.70 -2.60
C CYS A 97 1.74 6.15 -3.79
N HIS A 98 2.26 7.14 -4.50
CA HIS A 98 1.66 7.58 -5.76
C HIS A 98 2.11 6.65 -6.87
N VAL A 99 1.18 6.27 -7.76
CA VAL A 99 1.56 5.59 -8.99
C VAL A 99 2.38 6.58 -9.83
N PRO A 100 3.55 6.20 -10.38
CA PRO A 100 4.33 7.10 -11.22
C PRO A 100 3.52 7.61 -12.43
N SER A 101 3.80 8.84 -12.84
CA SER A 101 3.11 9.48 -13.98
C SER A 101 3.83 9.32 -15.30
N SER A 102 5.06 8.80 -15.29
CA SER A 102 5.86 8.56 -16.48
C SER A 102 5.80 7.10 -16.92
N PRO A 103 5.80 6.82 -18.24
CA PRO A 103 5.80 5.47 -18.76
C PRO A 103 7.13 4.77 -18.45
N GLY A 104 7.10 3.43 -18.34
CA GLY A 104 8.28 2.62 -18.05
C GLY A 104 8.17 1.84 -16.74
N THR A 105 9.27 1.19 -16.34
CA THR A 105 9.35 0.37 -15.12
C THR A 105 9.97 1.16 -13.98
N HIS A 106 9.32 1.13 -12.83
CA HIS A 106 9.66 1.89 -11.64
C HIS A 106 9.76 0.97 -10.43
N GLN A 107 10.83 1.12 -9.67
CA GLN A 107 10.95 0.54 -8.33
C GLN A 107 10.49 1.60 -7.32
N LEU A 108 9.59 1.21 -6.43
CA LEU A 108 9.00 2.09 -5.42
C LEU A 108 9.22 1.52 -4.03
N ASP A 109 9.80 2.37 -3.18
CA ASP A 109 9.92 2.11 -1.75
C ASP A 109 8.84 2.91 -1.02
N CYS A 110 7.90 2.19 -0.41
CA CYS A 110 6.81 2.77 0.36
C CYS A 110 7.10 2.63 1.86
N PRO A 111 7.61 3.69 2.53
CA PRO A 111 7.81 3.65 3.97
C PRO A 111 6.47 3.58 4.70
N THR A 112 6.40 2.74 5.72
CA THR A 112 5.18 2.55 6.51
C THR A 112 5.26 3.23 7.88
N TRP A 113 4.09 3.53 8.43
CA TRP A 113 3.93 4.12 9.74
C TRP A 113 2.73 3.49 10.45
N ARG A 114 2.73 3.51 11.77
CA ARG A 114 1.58 3.07 12.57
C ARG A 114 1.28 4.05 13.69
N PRO A 115 0.00 4.22 14.07
CA PRO A 115 -0.33 4.98 15.26
C PRO A 115 0.21 4.25 16.50
N LEU A 116 0.85 5.02 17.39
CA LEU A 116 1.17 4.61 18.75
C LEU A 116 -0.10 4.75 19.58
N GLY A 117 -0.64 3.62 20.02
CA GLY A 117 -1.70 3.60 21.03
C GLY A 117 -1.18 4.04 22.39
N SER A 118 -2.10 4.24 23.34
CA SER A 118 -1.73 4.48 24.74
C SER A 118 -0.93 3.29 25.30
N TRP A 119 -0.11 3.51 26.34
CA TRP A 119 0.71 2.43 26.93
C TRP A 119 -0.13 1.20 27.38
N ARG A 120 -1.39 1.42 27.78
CA ARG A 120 -2.35 0.34 28.10
C ARG A 120 -2.76 -0.45 26.86
N GLU A 121 -2.94 0.21 25.73
CA GLU A 121 -3.24 -0.45 24.44
C GLU A 121 -2.02 -1.20 23.90
N GLN A 122 -0.80 -0.69 24.14
CA GLN A 122 0.43 -1.41 23.81
C GLN A 122 0.58 -2.70 24.63
N LEU A 123 0.29 -2.65 25.93
CA LEU A 123 0.24 -3.84 26.80
C LEU A 123 -0.88 -4.80 26.39
N ALA A 124 -2.09 -4.29 26.13
CA ALA A 124 -3.21 -5.12 25.65
C ALA A 124 -2.88 -5.81 24.32
N ARG A 125 -2.20 -5.10 23.40
CA ARG A 125 -1.69 -5.69 22.15
C ARG A 125 -0.70 -6.81 22.40
N ALA A 126 0.23 -6.63 23.33
CA ALA A 126 1.24 -7.64 23.66
C ALA A 126 0.65 -8.91 24.30
N PHE A 127 -0.41 -8.76 25.12
CA PHE A 127 -0.97 -9.88 25.88
C PHE A 127 -2.24 -10.51 25.28
N VAL A 128 -3.17 -9.70 24.76
CA VAL A 128 -4.50 -10.15 24.27
C VAL A 128 -4.54 -10.19 22.73
N GLY A 129 -3.73 -9.37 22.07
CA GLY A 129 -3.85 -9.10 20.64
C GLY A 129 -4.92 -8.03 20.38
N GLY A 130 -4.64 -7.13 19.43
CA GLY A 130 -5.47 -5.96 19.16
C GLY A 130 -4.74 -4.67 19.53
N GLY A 131 -4.30 -3.93 18.51
CA GLY A 131 -3.82 -2.55 18.63
C GLY A 131 -4.81 -1.58 17.98
N PRO A 132 -4.67 -0.27 18.20
CA PRO A 132 -5.51 0.73 17.54
C PRO A 132 -5.40 0.59 16.02
N GLN A 133 -6.55 0.40 15.38
CA GLN A 133 -6.70 0.38 13.94
C GLN A 133 -7.39 1.67 13.49
N LEU A 134 -7.05 2.15 12.29
CA LEU A 134 -7.76 3.27 11.72
C LEU A 134 -9.17 2.79 11.36
N LEU A 135 -10.19 3.46 11.91
CA LEU A 135 -11.60 3.15 11.62
C LEU A 135 -11.97 3.45 10.15
N HIS A 136 -11.24 4.37 9.50
CA HIS A 136 -11.43 4.74 8.11
C HIS A 136 -10.11 4.65 7.34
N GLY A 137 -10.08 3.85 6.26
CA GLY A 137 -8.91 3.71 5.39
C GLY A 137 -8.50 5.01 4.68
N ASP A 138 -9.42 5.96 4.53
CA ASP A 138 -9.14 7.28 3.94
C ASP A 138 -8.12 8.09 4.74
N ALA A 139 -8.01 7.84 6.06
CA ALA A 139 -7.00 8.46 6.93
C ALA A 139 -5.55 8.03 6.59
N ILE A 140 -5.37 6.94 5.83
CA ILE A 140 -4.05 6.52 5.34
C ILE A 140 -3.52 7.53 4.32
N TYR A 141 -4.41 8.19 3.57
CA TYR A 141 -4.08 9.13 2.49
C TYR A 141 -4.28 10.60 2.87
N SER A 142 -5.15 10.87 3.84
CA SER A 142 -5.43 12.20 4.35
C SER A 142 -4.36 12.59 5.36
N GLY A 143 -3.33 13.32 4.92
CA GLY A 143 -2.32 13.88 5.81
C GLY A 143 -2.90 14.82 6.89
N ALA A 144 -4.12 15.33 6.68
CA ALA A 144 -4.81 16.22 7.59
C ALA A 144 -5.21 15.56 8.93
N ASP A 145 -5.37 14.24 8.99
CA ASP A 145 -5.68 13.56 10.27
C ASP A 145 -4.42 12.99 10.94
N ARG A 146 -3.35 12.78 10.16
CA ARG A 146 -2.08 12.20 10.66
C ARG A 146 -1.39 13.07 11.70
N TYR A 147 -1.47 14.41 11.63
CA TYR A 147 -0.80 15.28 12.62
C TYR A 147 -1.37 15.14 14.04
N ARG A 148 -2.59 14.62 14.17
CA ARG A 148 -3.25 14.39 15.46
C ARG A 148 -2.85 13.07 16.11
N LEU A 149 -2.15 12.20 15.38
CA LEU A 149 -1.75 10.88 15.83
C LEU A 149 -0.27 10.88 16.21
N HIS A 150 0.04 10.33 17.37
CA HIS A 150 1.41 9.91 17.65
C HIS A 150 1.70 8.70 16.75
N THR A 151 2.71 8.78 15.91
CA THR A 151 3.07 7.69 14.98
C THR A 151 4.49 7.21 15.24
N THR A 152 4.72 5.91 15.03
CA THR A 152 6.06 5.34 14.92
C THR A 152 6.27 4.80 13.50
N SER A 153 7.53 4.80 13.05
CA SER A 153 7.92 4.17 11.78
C SER A 153 7.73 2.65 11.88
N GLY A 154 7.20 2.05 10.81
CA GLY A 154 7.29 0.61 10.59
C GLY A 154 8.52 0.29 9.72
N GLY A 155 8.38 -0.72 8.87
CA GLY A 155 9.34 -1.00 7.80
C GLY A 155 8.95 -0.37 6.46
N THR A 156 9.55 -0.87 5.39
CA THR A 156 9.34 -0.40 4.02
C THR A 156 8.77 -1.53 3.16
N VAL A 157 7.75 -1.21 2.35
CA VAL A 157 7.22 -2.13 1.34
C VAL A 157 7.85 -1.78 -0.01
N HIS A 158 8.33 -2.79 -0.73
CA HIS A 158 8.96 -2.66 -2.03
C HIS A 158 7.99 -3.08 -3.13
N LEU A 159 7.83 -2.24 -4.16
CA LEU A 159 6.99 -2.50 -5.31
C LEU A 159 7.77 -2.29 -6.59
N GLU A 160 7.44 -3.08 -7.59
CA GLU A 160 7.91 -2.90 -8.96
C GLU A 160 6.68 -2.68 -9.84
N LEU A 161 6.57 -1.52 -10.48
CA LEU A 161 5.44 -1.16 -11.33
C LEU A 161 5.91 -0.71 -12.72
N SER A 162 5.35 -1.33 -13.75
CA SER A 162 5.46 -0.93 -15.15
C SER A 162 4.20 -0.19 -15.59
N LEU A 163 4.41 0.99 -16.15
CA LEU A 163 3.37 1.91 -16.59
C LEU A 163 3.33 2.03 -18.11
N LEU A 164 2.14 1.80 -18.67
CA LEU A 164 1.85 2.06 -20.07
C LEU A 164 0.79 3.17 -20.16
N LEU A 165 1.17 4.28 -20.76
CA LEU A 165 0.29 5.42 -20.99
C LEU A 165 -0.18 5.39 -22.44
N ARG A 166 -1.49 5.51 -22.64
CA ARG A 166 -2.10 5.50 -23.97
C ARG A 166 -2.94 6.74 -24.18
N HIS A 167 -2.74 7.39 -25.32
CA HIS A 167 -3.48 8.57 -25.77
C HIS A 167 -3.29 9.85 -24.94
N PHE A 168 -2.33 9.90 -24.00
CA PHE A 168 -2.02 11.10 -23.21
C PHE A 168 -1.47 12.25 -24.08
N ASP A 169 -0.68 11.91 -25.10
CA ASP A 169 -0.17 12.78 -26.15
C ASP A 169 -1.30 13.54 -26.88
N ARG A 170 -2.39 12.84 -27.21
CA ARG A 170 -3.55 13.43 -27.91
C ARG A 170 -4.30 14.47 -27.08
N TYR A 171 -4.10 14.47 -25.76
CA TYR A 171 -4.71 15.42 -24.83
C TYR A 171 -3.69 16.45 -24.30
N GLY A 172 -2.51 16.55 -24.92
CA GLY A 172 -1.51 17.57 -24.60
C GLY A 172 -0.79 17.37 -23.26
N VAL A 173 -0.75 16.13 -22.75
CA VAL A 173 -0.03 15.81 -21.52
C VAL A 173 1.33 15.22 -21.88
N GLU A 174 2.39 16.03 -21.72
CA GLU A 174 3.77 15.55 -21.79
C GLU A 174 4.11 14.79 -20.50
N CYS A 175 4.62 13.57 -20.65
CA CYS A 175 4.87 12.62 -19.57
C CYS A 175 6.36 12.41 -19.34
#